data_AF-A0A1M3KW60-F1
#
_entry.id   AF-A0A1M3KW60-F1
#
_cell.length_a   1.000
_cell.length_b   1.000
_cell.length_c   1.000
_cell.angle_alpha   90.00
_cell.angle_beta   90.00
_cell.angle_gamma   90.00
#
_symmetry.space_group_name_H-M   'P 1'
#
loop_
_entity.id
_entity.type
_entity.pdbx_description
1 polymer ?
#
loop_
_entity_poly.entity_id
_entity_poly.type
_entity_poly.pdbx_seq_one_letter_code
_entity_poly.pdbx_strand_id
1 'polypeptide(L)'
;MPIHLVYVILTIVTPATAFAIPQYSLLSGNRCSACHVAPAGGGLRSELGWYSWNDVSMIPRDAQPLKALFAGDDSNTFFDGLLTLGMDMRLQNTRSFYRDSAERTTFPMQAALYAAITPIKALTIEGSYNLAALRKESGATSTARFPGQRDGHLSAIIYPDSSGYSLRVGLFRPGVGMRYDDHTMFPYSYVTSTARQTYLAPNWSEFGAEFTYETPLWLTAQAGIFGSEGLSQVRLNDGTHSHSAVSGSAPTLTGRVIFWPRALDDKLNMYVGTGLLVNGGFSIVNSFAGIGLTDNLALMLDYTQTSRKDIQTSRNFMAELMWQVWSPALLYARWERGATTFAQAADEAVVYSAVLGAQLFVLPYVELRPEYRIWDTMLDGRTTRWNVQLHIFY
;
A
#
# COMPACT_ATOMS: atom_id res chain seq x y z
N MET A 1 -9.99 -5.92 -61.93
CA MET A 1 -9.03 -5.40 -60.92
C MET A 1 -9.54 -5.80 -59.55
N PRO A 2 -8.96 -6.84 -58.92
CA PRO A 2 -9.36 -7.23 -57.57
C PRO A 2 -8.51 -6.43 -56.57
N ILE A 3 -9.16 -5.70 -55.67
CA ILE A 3 -8.50 -5.16 -54.47
C ILE A 3 -9.02 -5.98 -53.30
N HIS A 4 -8.09 -6.76 -52.76
CA HIS A 4 -8.13 -7.40 -51.46
C HIS A 4 -8.52 -6.39 -50.37
N LEU A 5 -9.37 -6.76 -49.41
CA LEU A 5 -8.89 -6.99 -48.05
C LEU A 5 -9.99 -7.59 -47.18
N VAL A 6 -9.69 -8.81 -46.74
CA VAL A 6 -10.30 -9.53 -45.65
C VAL A 6 -10.18 -8.67 -44.38
N TYR A 7 -11.30 -8.21 -43.83
CA TYR A 7 -11.34 -7.76 -42.43
C TYR A 7 -11.37 -9.01 -41.54
N VAL A 8 -10.19 -9.57 -41.30
CA VAL A 8 -9.96 -10.39 -40.11
C VAL A 8 -10.12 -9.44 -38.92
N ILE A 9 -11.21 -9.63 -38.18
CA ILE A 9 -11.36 -9.13 -36.82
C ILE A 9 -10.24 -9.81 -36.01
N LEU A 10 -9.08 -9.16 -35.98
CA LEU A 10 -8.04 -9.45 -35.01
C LEU A 10 -8.43 -8.68 -33.76
N THR A 11 -9.31 -9.28 -32.96
CA THR A 11 -9.42 -8.94 -31.54
C THR A 11 -8.05 -9.26 -30.95
N ILE A 12 -7.17 -8.28 -30.89
CA ILE A 12 -5.97 -8.36 -30.06
C ILE A 12 -6.50 -8.38 -28.64
N VAL A 13 -6.58 -9.59 -28.07
CA VAL A 13 -6.64 -9.79 -26.64
C VAL A 13 -5.31 -9.26 -26.11
N THR A 14 -5.28 -7.98 -25.72
CA THR A 14 -4.18 -7.45 -24.91
C THR A 14 -4.25 -8.15 -23.55
N PRO A 15 -3.20 -8.84 -23.09
CA PRO A 15 -3.18 -9.34 -21.73
C PRO A 15 -3.27 -8.14 -20.79
N ALA A 16 -4.35 -8.09 -20.00
CA ALA A 16 -4.53 -7.08 -18.99
C ALA A 16 -3.44 -7.26 -17.93
N THR A 17 -2.48 -6.35 -17.88
CA THR A 17 -1.46 -6.33 -16.82
C THR A 17 -2.11 -5.84 -15.53
N ALA A 18 -2.35 -6.73 -14.56
CA ALA A 18 -2.90 -6.39 -13.25
C ALA A 18 -1.77 -6.23 -12.21
N PHE A 19 -1.67 -5.08 -11.60
CA PHE A 19 -0.47 -4.74 -10.84
C PHE A 19 -0.86 -4.33 -9.39
N ALA A 20 0.06 -4.37 -8.42
CA ALA A 20 -0.27 -4.48 -6.98
C ALA A 20 0.07 -3.23 -6.10
N ILE A 21 -0.49 -2.06 -6.43
CA ILE A 21 -0.60 -0.83 -5.63
C ILE A 21 -1.83 -0.03 -6.12
N PRO A 22 -2.38 0.95 -5.37
CA PRO A 22 -3.63 1.62 -5.77
C PRO A 22 -3.60 2.24 -7.19
N GLN A 23 -2.46 2.74 -7.64
CA GLN A 23 -2.21 3.29 -8.98
C GLN A 23 -2.57 2.27 -10.07
N TYR A 24 -2.30 1.01 -9.79
CA TYR A 24 -2.49 -0.06 -10.74
C TYR A 24 -3.92 -0.56 -10.85
N SER A 25 -4.74 -0.36 -9.82
CA SER A 25 -6.18 -0.53 -9.98
C SER A 25 -6.73 0.42 -11.06
N LEU A 26 -6.11 1.61 -11.21
CA LEU A 26 -6.45 2.57 -12.26
C LEU A 26 -5.84 2.22 -13.63
N LEU A 27 -4.66 1.60 -13.65
CA LEU A 27 -4.04 1.16 -14.91
C LEU A 27 -4.68 -0.12 -15.46
N SER A 28 -5.19 -1.01 -14.62
CA SER A 28 -5.74 -2.31 -15.03
C SER A 28 -7.26 -2.42 -14.96
N GLY A 29 -7.91 -1.57 -14.17
CA GLY A 29 -9.34 -1.67 -13.85
C GLY A 29 -9.69 -2.76 -12.84
N ASN A 30 -8.71 -3.46 -12.28
CA ASN A 30 -8.92 -4.51 -11.29
C ASN A 30 -9.04 -3.95 -9.87
N ARG A 31 -9.90 -4.57 -9.06
CA ARG A 31 -10.01 -4.30 -7.62
C ARG A 31 -8.82 -4.89 -6.86
N CYS A 32 -8.58 -4.36 -5.66
CA CYS A 32 -7.51 -4.86 -4.78
C CYS A 32 -7.63 -6.35 -4.49
N SER A 33 -8.86 -6.85 -4.28
CA SER A 33 -9.18 -8.26 -4.03
C SER A 33 -8.95 -9.18 -5.22
N ALA A 34 -8.82 -8.64 -6.43
CA ALA A 34 -8.45 -9.44 -7.59
C ALA A 34 -6.95 -9.79 -7.58
N CYS A 35 -6.11 -8.86 -7.09
CA CYS A 35 -4.65 -9.00 -7.09
C CYS A 35 -4.09 -9.58 -5.78
N HIS A 36 -4.86 -9.49 -4.68
CA HIS A 36 -4.43 -9.92 -3.35
C HIS A 36 -5.43 -10.89 -2.74
N VAL A 37 -4.92 -11.80 -1.89
CA VAL A 37 -5.76 -12.70 -1.09
C VAL A 37 -6.58 -11.90 -0.07
N ALA A 38 -5.98 -10.87 0.54
CA ALA A 38 -6.67 -9.93 1.40
C ALA A 38 -7.54 -8.94 0.58
N PRO A 39 -8.86 -8.83 0.85
CA PRO A 39 -9.74 -7.93 0.08
C PRO A 39 -9.34 -6.44 0.15
N ALA A 40 -8.76 -6.04 1.28
CA ALA A 40 -8.25 -4.68 1.46
C ALA A 40 -6.95 -4.36 0.69
N GLY A 41 -6.37 -5.35 0.01
CA GLY A 41 -5.12 -5.25 -0.72
C GLY A 41 -3.86 -5.39 0.15
N GLY A 42 -2.71 -5.50 -0.51
CA GLY A 42 -1.39 -5.70 0.10
C GLY A 42 -1.16 -7.09 0.66
N GLY A 43 0.09 -7.43 0.93
CA GLY A 43 0.48 -8.78 1.37
C GLY A 43 0.46 -9.79 0.22
N LEU A 44 0.02 -11.01 0.50
CA LEU A 44 0.05 -12.12 -0.44
C LEU A 44 -0.73 -11.81 -1.73
N ARG A 45 -0.12 -12.08 -2.88
CA ARG A 45 -0.78 -11.97 -4.19
C ARG A 45 -1.57 -13.23 -4.49
N SER A 46 -2.73 -13.06 -5.11
CA SER A 46 -3.47 -14.17 -5.72
C SER A 46 -2.72 -14.67 -6.96
N GLU A 47 -3.18 -15.78 -7.54
CA GLU A 47 -2.65 -16.27 -8.82
C GLU A 47 -2.68 -15.20 -9.91
N LEU A 48 -3.79 -14.45 -10.01
CA LEU A 48 -3.92 -13.36 -10.97
C LEU A 48 -2.91 -12.22 -10.67
N GLY A 49 -2.76 -11.87 -9.40
CA GLY A 49 -1.81 -10.86 -8.97
C GLY A 49 -0.36 -11.25 -9.23
N TRP A 50 -0.01 -12.52 -9.08
CA TRP A 50 1.31 -13.07 -9.42
C TRP A 50 1.53 -13.11 -10.93
N TYR A 51 0.62 -13.75 -11.67
CA TYR A 51 0.69 -13.95 -13.13
C TYR A 51 0.93 -12.65 -13.88
N SER A 52 0.30 -11.58 -13.42
CA SER A 52 0.38 -10.27 -14.08
C SER A 52 1.75 -9.58 -13.99
N TRP A 53 2.65 -10.06 -13.13
CA TRP A 53 4.03 -9.58 -13.02
C TRP A 53 5.05 -10.52 -13.66
N ASN A 54 4.60 -11.68 -14.14
CA ASN A 54 5.49 -12.75 -14.58
C ASN A 54 6.35 -12.36 -15.78
N ASP A 55 5.79 -11.53 -16.67
CA ASP A 55 6.44 -11.06 -17.89
C ASP A 55 6.82 -9.58 -17.86
N VAL A 56 6.53 -8.87 -16.76
CA VAL A 56 6.83 -7.43 -16.64
C VAL A 56 8.30 -7.27 -16.26
N SER A 57 9.14 -7.03 -17.25
CA SER A 57 10.58 -6.91 -17.07
C SER A 57 11.28 -6.13 -18.17
N MET A 58 12.36 -5.43 -17.83
CA MET A 58 13.28 -4.82 -18.79
C MET A 58 14.19 -5.87 -19.42
N ILE A 59 14.60 -6.87 -18.63
CA ILE A 59 15.34 -8.04 -19.11
C ILE A 59 14.37 -9.24 -19.09
N PRO A 60 13.97 -9.75 -20.27
CA PRO A 60 13.01 -10.84 -20.36
C PRO A 60 13.43 -12.08 -19.59
N ARG A 61 12.45 -12.78 -19.02
CA ARG A 61 12.67 -14.01 -18.22
C ARG A 61 13.27 -15.17 -19.03
N ASP A 62 13.10 -15.16 -20.34
CA ASP A 62 13.62 -16.17 -21.27
C ASP A 62 15.02 -15.84 -21.81
N ALA A 63 15.58 -14.66 -21.47
CA ALA A 63 16.94 -14.29 -21.82
C ALA A 63 17.96 -15.21 -21.12
N GLN A 64 19.04 -15.59 -21.81
CA GLN A 64 20.14 -16.32 -21.21
C GLN A 64 21.07 -15.37 -20.44
N PRO A 65 21.56 -15.72 -19.23
CA PRO A 65 21.39 -16.99 -18.51
C PRO A 65 20.17 -17.08 -17.58
N LEU A 66 19.30 -16.07 -17.57
CA LEU A 66 18.17 -15.95 -16.62
C LEU A 66 17.10 -17.03 -16.79
N LYS A 67 16.94 -17.58 -17.99
CA LYS A 67 15.98 -18.65 -18.27
C LYS A 67 16.04 -19.82 -17.27
N ALA A 68 17.23 -20.16 -16.79
CA ALA A 68 17.40 -21.23 -15.81
C ALA A 68 16.87 -20.88 -14.40
N LEU A 69 16.87 -19.59 -14.03
CA LEU A 69 16.36 -19.12 -12.73
C LEU A 69 14.83 -19.15 -12.67
N PHE A 70 14.15 -18.97 -13.80
CA PHE A 70 12.69 -18.97 -13.91
C PHE A 70 12.12 -20.31 -14.44
N ALA A 71 12.96 -21.35 -14.54
CA ALA A 71 12.51 -22.65 -15.01
C ALA A 71 11.57 -23.29 -13.96
N GLY A 72 10.32 -23.54 -14.35
CA GLY A 72 9.29 -24.12 -13.47
C GLY A 72 8.51 -23.09 -12.64
N ASP A 73 8.70 -21.80 -12.91
CA ASP A 73 7.96 -20.70 -12.28
C ASP A 73 6.65 -20.42 -13.06
N ASP A 74 5.71 -21.36 -12.92
CA ASP A 74 4.44 -21.42 -13.66
C ASP A 74 3.23 -20.94 -12.84
N SER A 75 3.33 -20.94 -11.51
CA SER A 75 2.25 -20.53 -10.60
C SER A 75 2.80 -20.25 -9.19
N ASN A 76 2.16 -19.34 -8.44
CA ASN A 76 2.38 -19.20 -7.00
C ASN A 76 1.40 -20.00 -6.14
N THR A 77 0.51 -20.76 -6.80
CA THR A 77 -0.54 -21.56 -6.20
C THR A 77 -0.35 -23.05 -6.51
N PHE A 78 -0.19 -23.85 -5.47
CA PHE A 78 0.20 -25.25 -5.52
C PHE A 78 -0.93 -26.17 -5.04
N PHE A 79 -0.82 -27.45 -5.41
CA PHE A 79 -1.72 -28.52 -4.99
C PHE A 79 -3.20 -28.22 -5.32
N ASP A 80 -3.48 -27.93 -6.60
CA ASP A 80 -4.82 -27.66 -7.12
C ASP A 80 -5.57 -26.51 -6.40
N GLY A 81 -4.85 -25.44 -6.07
CA GLY A 81 -5.45 -24.27 -5.40
C GLY A 81 -5.38 -24.31 -3.87
N LEU A 82 -4.83 -25.36 -3.27
CA LEU A 82 -4.81 -25.53 -1.83
C LEU A 82 -3.84 -24.56 -1.14
N LEU A 83 -2.64 -24.32 -1.70
CA LEU A 83 -1.58 -23.54 -1.05
C LEU A 83 -1.09 -22.41 -1.97
N THR A 84 -1.21 -21.16 -1.55
CA THR A 84 -0.60 -20.01 -2.23
C THR A 84 0.57 -19.48 -1.41
N LEU A 85 1.71 -19.23 -2.04
CA LEU A 85 2.93 -18.72 -1.40
C LEU A 85 3.34 -17.37 -1.99
N GLY A 86 4.05 -16.58 -1.19
CA GLY A 86 4.59 -15.30 -1.66
C GLY A 86 5.65 -14.72 -0.75
N MET A 87 6.31 -13.66 -1.21
CA MET A 87 7.29 -12.91 -0.42
C MET A 87 7.30 -11.42 -0.79
N ASP A 88 7.81 -10.58 0.13
CA ASP A 88 8.09 -9.15 -0.10
C ASP A 88 9.33 -8.76 0.71
N MET A 89 10.41 -8.43 0.01
CA MET A 89 11.67 -7.95 0.58
C MET A 89 11.96 -6.55 0.05
N ARG A 90 12.28 -5.62 0.95
CA ARG A 90 12.60 -4.23 0.61
C ARG A 90 13.88 -3.79 1.29
N LEU A 91 14.83 -3.30 0.49
CA LEU A 91 16.05 -2.66 0.94
C LEU A 91 16.02 -1.18 0.53
N GLN A 92 16.18 -0.29 1.49
CA GLN A 92 16.21 1.16 1.24
C GLN A 92 17.61 1.70 1.43
N ASN A 93 18.05 2.52 0.49
CA ASN A 93 19.22 3.37 0.61
C ASN A 93 18.79 4.85 0.60
N THR A 94 19.14 5.60 1.64
CA THR A 94 18.72 6.99 1.84
C THR A 94 19.80 7.77 2.59
N ARG A 95 19.74 9.10 2.56
CA ARG A 95 20.51 10.00 3.44
C ARG A 95 19.58 10.88 4.27
N SER A 96 20.08 11.45 5.37
CA SER A 96 19.33 12.40 6.19
C SER A 96 19.05 13.70 5.41
N PHE A 97 17.93 14.35 5.75
CA PHE A 97 17.51 15.64 5.18
C PHE A 97 18.04 16.84 5.98
N TYR A 98 18.55 16.62 7.19
CA TYR A 98 19.02 17.69 8.07
C TYR A 98 20.46 18.15 7.81
N ARG A 99 21.25 17.37 7.06
CA ARG A 99 22.68 17.66 6.81
C ARG A 99 23.09 17.17 5.43
N ASP A 100 23.68 18.05 4.62
CA ASP A 100 24.18 17.69 3.28
C ASP A 100 25.31 16.65 3.33
N SER A 101 26.11 16.68 4.39
CA SER A 101 27.19 15.72 4.65
C SER A 101 26.72 14.42 5.32
N ALA A 102 25.40 14.20 5.45
CA ALA A 102 24.90 12.99 6.07
C ALA A 102 25.28 11.76 5.25
N GLU A 103 25.89 10.78 5.91
CA GLU A 103 26.21 9.50 5.31
C GLU A 103 24.94 8.79 4.83
N ARG A 104 25.07 8.05 3.72
CA ARG A 104 24.00 7.19 3.25
C ARG A 104 23.89 5.98 4.15
N THR A 105 22.66 5.61 4.49
CA THR A 105 22.35 4.39 5.23
C THR A 105 21.57 3.45 4.35
N THR A 106 21.97 2.17 4.36
CA THR A 106 21.21 1.07 3.77
C THR A 106 20.59 0.24 4.89
N PHE A 107 19.29 -0.03 4.81
CA PHE A 107 18.61 -0.87 5.79
C PHE A 107 17.46 -1.67 5.17
N PRO A 108 17.17 -2.87 5.70
CA PRO A 108 15.98 -3.60 5.31
C PRO A 108 14.73 -2.91 5.87
N MET A 109 13.80 -2.54 5.00
CA MET A 109 12.48 -2.04 5.39
C MET A 109 11.50 -3.18 5.68
N GLN A 110 11.59 -4.27 4.93
CA GLN A 110 10.72 -5.43 5.06
C GLN A 110 11.42 -6.69 4.55
N ALA A 111 11.11 -7.83 5.15
CA ALA A 111 11.45 -9.16 4.64
C ALA A 111 10.35 -10.13 5.07
N ALA A 112 9.23 -10.11 4.37
CA ALA A 112 8.02 -10.85 4.70
C ALA A 112 7.87 -12.11 3.84
N LEU A 113 7.53 -13.21 4.49
CA LEU A 113 7.07 -14.44 3.85
C LEU A 113 5.56 -14.56 4.06
N TYR A 114 4.85 -15.00 3.03
CA TYR A 114 3.40 -15.11 3.02
C TYR A 114 2.98 -16.53 2.64
N ALA A 115 1.88 -16.99 3.24
CA ALA A 115 1.23 -18.22 2.86
C ALA A 115 -0.29 -18.09 3.04
N ALA A 116 -1.05 -18.72 2.15
CA ALA A 116 -2.47 -18.95 2.31
C ALA A 116 -2.83 -20.39 2.00
N ILE A 117 -3.74 -20.97 2.79
CA ILE A 117 -4.28 -22.30 2.60
C ILE A 117 -5.79 -22.18 2.37
N THR A 118 -6.27 -22.71 1.25
CA THR A 118 -7.70 -22.72 0.88
C THR A 118 -8.20 -24.17 0.83
N PRO A 119 -8.48 -24.80 1.99
CA PRO A 119 -8.84 -26.22 2.04
C PRO A 119 -10.20 -26.52 1.38
N ILE A 120 -11.08 -25.53 1.36
CA ILE A 120 -12.39 -25.56 0.70
C ILE A 120 -12.71 -24.16 0.16
N LYS A 121 -13.57 -24.06 -0.86
CA LYS A 121 -13.95 -22.76 -1.47
C LYS A 121 -14.52 -21.73 -0.48
N ALA A 122 -15.09 -22.19 0.63
CA ALA A 122 -15.71 -21.32 1.64
C ALA A 122 -14.71 -20.76 2.67
N LEU A 123 -13.44 -21.17 2.65
CA LEU A 123 -12.47 -20.81 3.68
C LEU A 123 -11.06 -20.66 3.11
N THR A 124 -10.43 -19.51 3.37
CA THR A 124 -9.00 -19.29 3.16
C THR A 124 -8.36 -18.86 4.47
N ILE A 125 -7.27 -19.51 4.89
CA ILE A 125 -6.46 -19.11 6.04
C ILE A 125 -5.18 -18.51 5.50
N GLU A 126 -4.91 -17.24 5.77
CA GLU A 126 -3.69 -16.57 5.33
C GLU A 126 -2.88 -16.01 6.50
N GLY A 127 -1.58 -15.89 6.30
CA GLY A 127 -0.70 -15.23 7.24
C GLY A 127 0.61 -14.78 6.63
N SER A 128 1.35 -14.02 7.41
CA SER A 128 2.71 -13.61 7.07
C SER A 128 3.61 -13.53 8.27
N TYR A 129 4.91 -13.59 8.01
CA TYR A 129 5.94 -13.29 9.00
C TYR A 129 7.04 -12.39 8.40
N ASN A 130 7.29 -11.25 9.04
CA ASN A 130 8.28 -10.27 8.66
C ASN A 130 9.59 -10.50 9.43
N LEU A 131 10.53 -11.19 8.79
CA LEU A 131 11.86 -11.48 9.31
C LEU A 131 12.64 -10.20 9.67
N ALA A 132 12.37 -9.07 9.00
CA ALA A 132 13.01 -7.79 9.33
C ALA A 132 12.66 -7.30 10.75
N ALA A 133 11.53 -7.75 11.32
CA ALA A 133 11.11 -7.40 12.68
C ALA A 133 11.90 -8.15 13.79
N LEU A 134 12.76 -9.10 13.40
CA LEU A 134 13.72 -9.77 14.29
C LEU A 134 15.03 -8.98 14.46
N ARG A 135 15.26 -7.95 13.65
CA ARG A 135 16.48 -7.14 13.71
C ARG A 135 16.59 -6.45 15.08
N LYS A 136 17.79 -6.53 15.67
CA LYS A 136 18.19 -5.74 16.84
C LYS A 136 19.11 -4.61 16.38
N GLU A 137 18.98 -3.44 16.99
CA GLU A 137 19.99 -2.39 16.81
C GLU A 137 21.28 -2.79 17.56
N SER A 138 22.43 -2.29 17.11
CA SER A 138 23.70 -2.56 17.77
C SER A 138 23.65 -2.10 19.23
N GLY A 139 23.89 -3.02 20.17
CA GLY A 139 23.81 -2.74 21.61
C GLY A 139 22.40 -2.75 22.21
N ALA A 140 21.34 -3.01 21.43
CA ALA A 140 19.97 -3.07 21.94
C ALA A 140 19.60 -4.47 22.48
N THR A 141 18.88 -4.50 23.60
CA THR A 141 18.29 -5.72 24.16
C THR A 141 16.97 -6.10 23.47
N SER A 142 16.27 -5.12 22.91
CA SER A 142 15.00 -5.26 22.18
C SER A 142 15.16 -5.15 20.66
N THR A 143 14.16 -5.62 19.92
CA THR A 143 14.08 -5.51 18.46
C THR A 143 13.77 -4.07 18.04
N ALA A 144 14.35 -3.65 16.91
CA ALA A 144 14.12 -2.34 16.31
C ALA A 144 12.75 -2.33 15.63
N ARG A 145 11.71 -1.84 16.32
CA ARG A 145 10.34 -1.80 15.79
C ARG A 145 9.73 -0.41 15.91
N PHE A 146 9.00 -0.01 14.88
CA PHE A 146 8.16 1.17 14.97
C PHE A 146 6.99 0.90 15.92
N PRO A 147 6.51 1.90 16.68
CA PRO A 147 5.32 1.75 17.50
C PRO A 147 4.13 1.24 16.68
N GLY A 148 3.53 0.12 17.11
CA GLY A 148 2.41 -0.53 16.42
C GLY A 148 2.81 -1.51 15.29
N GLN A 149 4.10 -1.65 14.97
CA GLN A 149 4.57 -2.66 14.03
C GLN A 149 4.43 -4.06 14.62
N ARG A 150 3.91 -5.01 13.84
CA ARG A 150 3.81 -6.42 14.20
C ARG A 150 4.76 -7.27 13.36
N ASP A 151 5.06 -8.45 13.90
CA ASP A 151 5.93 -9.43 13.24
C ASP A 151 5.23 -10.19 12.14
N GLY A 152 3.90 -10.14 12.11
CA GLY A 152 3.11 -10.94 11.20
C GLY A 152 1.63 -10.68 11.36
N HIS A 153 0.89 -11.44 10.58
CA HIS A 153 -0.57 -11.48 10.64
C HIS A 153 -1.03 -12.91 10.40
N LEU A 154 -2.21 -13.25 10.89
CA LEU A 154 -2.85 -14.55 10.71
C LEU A 154 -4.36 -14.34 10.76
N SER A 155 -5.06 -14.71 9.69
CA SER A 155 -6.51 -14.54 9.61
C SER A 155 -7.17 -15.61 8.77
N ALA A 156 -8.41 -15.92 9.10
CA ALA A 156 -9.30 -16.74 8.29
C ALA A 156 -10.28 -15.81 7.55
N ILE A 157 -10.47 -16.05 6.26
CA ILE A 157 -11.47 -15.41 5.40
C ILE A 157 -12.52 -16.48 5.07
N ILE A 158 -13.75 -16.21 5.49
CA ILE A 158 -14.89 -17.09 5.31
C ILE A 158 -15.78 -16.50 4.22
N TYR A 159 -16.11 -17.30 3.22
CA TYR A 159 -17.04 -16.97 2.14
C TYR A 159 -18.33 -17.77 2.36
N PRO A 160 -19.40 -17.17 2.91
CA PRO A 160 -20.63 -17.91 3.22
C PRO A 160 -21.27 -18.54 1.98
N ASP A 161 -21.18 -17.85 0.85
CA ASP A 161 -21.71 -18.26 -0.45
C ASP A 161 -21.04 -17.45 -1.58
N SER A 162 -21.57 -17.54 -2.80
CA SER A 162 -21.09 -16.81 -3.98
C SER A 162 -21.68 -15.40 -4.15
N SER A 163 -22.41 -14.87 -3.17
CA SER A 163 -23.04 -13.54 -3.25
C SER A 163 -22.06 -12.38 -3.06
N GLY A 164 -20.78 -12.67 -2.81
CA GLY A 164 -19.70 -11.69 -2.71
C GLY A 164 -19.52 -11.07 -1.31
N TYR A 165 -20.12 -11.69 -0.29
CA TYR A 165 -19.79 -11.40 1.10
C TYR A 165 -18.59 -12.22 1.56
N SER A 166 -17.74 -11.62 2.39
CA SER A 166 -16.75 -12.36 3.16
C SER A 166 -16.61 -11.80 4.58
N LEU A 167 -16.30 -12.70 5.51
CA LEU A 167 -15.96 -12.36 6.89
C LEU A 167 -14.51 -12.76 7.13
N ARG A 168 -13.67 -11.77 7.45
CA ARG A 168 -12.28 -11.99 7.86
C ARG A 168 -12.16 -11.87 9.36
N VAL A 169 -11.54 -12.85 10.03
CA VAL A 169 -11.32 -12.86 11.49
C VAL A 169 -9.87 -13.25 11.79
N GLY A 170 -9.25 -12.56 12.75
CA GLY A 170 -7.90 -12.89 13.21
C GLY A 170 -7.07 -11.64 13.52
N LEU A 171 -5.76 -11.77 13.44
CA LEU A 171 -4.79 -10.68 13.55
C LEU A 171 -4.47 -10.18 12.14
N PHE A 172 -4.96 -9.01 11.75
CA PHE A 172 -4.69 -8.43 10.43
C PHE A 172 -4.80 -6.90 10.44
N ARG A 173 -4.37 -6.26 9.35
CA ARG A 173 -4.43 -4.80 9.23
C ARG A 173 -5.90 -4.36 9.08
N PRO A 174 -6.42 -3.48 9.95
CA PRO A 174 -7.75 -2.90 9.78
C PRO A 174 -7.91 -2.15 8.45
N GLY A 175 -9.05 -2.31 7.79
CA GLY A 175 -9.39 -1.63 6.54
C GLY A 175 -9.73 -0.16 6.75
N VAL A 176 -8.80 0.73 6.38
CA VAL A 176 -9.03 2.19 6.36
C VAL A 176 -8.31 2.80 5.17
N GLY A 177 -9.04 3.62 4.40
CA GLY A 177 -8.52 4.31 3.22
C GLY A 177 -7.86 3.41 2.16
N MET A 178 -7.00 4.04 1.36
CA MET A 178 -6.13 3.34 0.39
C MET A 178 -4.87 2.80 1.06
N ARG A 179 -4.49 1.58 0.70
CA ARG A 179 -3.27 0.96 1.24
C ARG A 179 -2.09 1.29 0.32
N TYR A 180 -1.36 2.33 0.68
CA TYR A 180 -0.11 2.68 0.03
C TYR A 180 1.04 1.76 0.47
N ASP A 181 1.97 1.51 -0.44
CA ASP A 181 3.19 0.75 -0.21
C ASP A 181 4.34 1.62 0.33
N ASP A 182 4.32 2.92 0.04
CA ASP A 182 5.25 3.90 0.57
C ASP A 182 4.80 4.41 1.95
N HIS A 183 5.50 3.96 3.00
CA HIS A 183 5.25 4.35 4.40
C HIS A 183 5.65 5.79 4.73
N THR A 184 6.17 6.54 3.76
CA THR A 184 6.48 7.96 3.89
C THR A 184 5.37 8.87 3.36
N MET A 185 4.27 8.31 2.86
CA MET A 185 3.17 9.13 2.35
C MET A 185 2.43 9.85 3.48
N PHE A 186 1.99 11.07 3.17
CA PHE A 186 1.35 11.99 4.10
C PHE A 186 -0.04 11.55 4.57
N PRO A 187 -0.90 10.87 3.78
CA PRO A 187 -2.25 10.48 4.22
C PRO A 187 -2.29 9.88 5.63
N TYR A 188 -1.36 8.99 5.96
CA TYR A 188 -1.29 8.35 7.28
C TYR A 188 -0.25 8.94 8.21
N SER A 189 0.11 10.22 8.07
CA SER A 189 1.12 10.88 8.90
C SER A 189 0.64 12.17 9.55
N TYR A 190 1.34 12.64 10.58
CA TYR A 190 1.32 14.05 10.98
C TYR A 190 2.67 14.69 10.74
N VAL A 191 2.65 16.02 10.64
CA VAL A 191 3.84 16.82 10.41
C VAL A 191 4.11 17.69 11.64
N THR A 192 5.38 17.97 11.88
CA THR A 192 5.82 19.04 12.79
C THR A 192 6.49 20.13 11.95
N SER A 193 6.98 21.19 12.59
CA SER A 193 7.74 22.23 11.91
C SER A 193 8.97 21.72 11.15
N THR A 194 9.49 20.54 11.51
CA THR A 194 10.76 20.00 10.98
C THR A 194 10.68 18.55 10.50
N ALA A 195 9.62 17.81 10.86
CA ALA A 195 9.57 16.37 10.68
C ALA A 195 8.18 15.86 10.27
N ARG A 196 8.10 14.55 10.02
CA ARG A 196 6.86 13.82 9.76
C ARG A 196 6.91 12.48 10.49
N GLN A 197 5.80 12.05 11.06
CA GLN A 197 5.65 10.75 11.70
C GLN A 197 4.37 10.04 11.24
N THR A 198 4.45 8.74 10.92
CA THR A 198 3.30 7.92 10.53
C THR A 198 2.47 7.49 11.74
N TYR A 199 1.15 7.46 11.58
CA TYR A 199 0.21 6.86 12.52
C TYR A 199 0.18 5.34 12.40
N LEU A 200 0.29 4.83 11.17
CA LEU A 200 0.15 3.41 10.87
C LEU A 200 1.53 2.86 10.50
N ALA A 201 2.06 2.01 11.37
CA ALA A 201 3.35 1.37 11.14
C ALA A 201 3.30 0.38 9.96
N PRO A 202 4.46 0.07 9.34
CA PRO A 202 4.58 -1.07 8.44
C PRO A 202 4.11 -2.36 9.15
N ASN A 203 3.37 -3.21 8.45
CA ASN A 203 2.81 -4.45 9.01
C ASN A 203 2.01 -4.26 10.32
N TRP A 204 1.41 -3.08 10.53
CA TRP A 204 0.44 -2.89 11.60
C TRP A 204 -0.73 -3.87 11.43
N SER A 205 -1.03 -4.61 12.49
CA SER A 205 -2.16 -5.53 12.59
C SER A 205 -2.76 -5.51 14.00
N GLU A 206 -4.07 -5.70 14.06
CA GLU A 206 -4.87 -5.79 15.28
C GLU A 206 -5.75 -7.03 15.22
N PHE A 207 -6.04 -7.63 16.38
CA PHE A 207 -7.05 -8.69 16.44
C PHE A 207 -8.42 -8.08 16.18
N GLY A 208 -9.20 -8.71 15.31
CA GLY A 208 -10.54 -8.22 15.00
C GLY A 208 -11.28 -9.07 13.98
N ALA A 209 -12.38 -8.50 13.53
CA ALA A 209 -13.21 -9.05 12.46
C ALA A 209 -13.62 -7.95 11.49
N GLU A 210 -13.64 -8.26 10.20
CA GLU A 210 -14.03 -7.35 9.12
C GLU A 210 -14.96 -8.06 8.15
N PHE A 211 -16.11 -7.46 7.92
CA PHE A 211 -17.04 -7.84 6.88
C PHE A 211 -16.69 -7.09 5.60
N THR A 212 -16.68 -7.78 4.47
CA THR A 212 -16.48 -7.21 3.13
C THR A 212 -17.63 -7.62 2.22
N TYR A 213 -18.10 -6.68 1.40
CA TYR A 213 -19.08 -6.89 0.35
C TYR A 213 -18.58 -6.31 -0.97
N GLU A 214 -18.53 -7.16 -2.01
CA GLU A 214 -17.97 -6.82 -3.32
C GLU A 214 -18.88 -7.16 -4.51
N THR A 215 -20.18 -7.30 -4.25
CA THR A 215 -21.19 -7.41 -5.30
C THR A 215 -22.07 -6.18 -5.20
N PRO A 216 -22.42 -5.47 -6.27
CA PRO A 216 -21.92 -5.63 -7.64
C PRO A 216 -20.44 -5.23 -7.80
N LEU A 217 -19.83 -5.56 -8.94
CA LEU A 217 -18.40 -5.34 -9.21
C LEU A 217 -17.93 -3.88 -9.08
N TRP A 218 -18.84 -2.92 -9.22
CA TRP A 218 -18.55 -1.49 -9.07
C TRP A 218 -18.51 -1.03 -7.62
N LEU A 219 -18.78 -1.89 -6.63
CA LEU A 219 -18.80 -1.55 -5.21
C LEU A 219 -17.86 -2.44 -4.40
N THR A 220 -17.11 -1.84 -3.48
CA THR A 220 -16.49 -2.51 -2.34
C THR A 220 -16.94 -1.79 -1.08
N ALA A 221 -17.59 -2.50 -0.17
CA ALA A 221 -17.97 -1.98 1.15
C ALA A 221 -17.41 -2.86 2.25
N GLN A 222 -16.88 -2.24 3.30
CA GLN A 222 -16.25 -2.93 4.41
C GLN A 222 -16.62 -2.27 5.73
N ALA A 223 -16.77 -3.10 6.76
CA ALA A 223 -16.97 -2.66 8.14
C ALA A 223 -16.28 -3.63 9.07
N GLY A 224 -15.56 -3.13 10.07
CA GLY A 224 -14.80 -3.98 10.98
C GLY A 224 -14.68 -3.44 12.39
N ILE A 225 -14.43 -4.36 13.32
CA ILE A 225 -14.19 -4.10 14.73
C ILE A 225 -12.88 -4.76 15.15
N PHE A 226 -12.03 -3.98 15.81
CA PHE A 226 -10.67 -4.37 16.12
C PHE A 226 -10.27 -3.96 17.53
N GLY A 227 -9.20 -4.60 18.03
CA GLY A 227 -8.43 -4.09 19.15
C GLY A 227 -7.69 -2.80 18.79
N SER A 228 -6.85 -2.34 19.72
CA SER A 228 -6.15 -1.07 19.60
C SER A 228 -4.75 -1.11 20.22
N GLU A 229 -4.17 -2.29 20.37
CA GLU A 229 -2.90 -2.48 21.07
C GLU A 229 -1.75 -1.83 20.28
N GLY A 230 -1.70 -2.03 18.96
CA GLY A 230 -0.71 -1.40 18.11
C GLY A 230 -0.88 0.12 18.07
N LEU A 231 -2.11 0.61 17.90
CA LEU A 231 -2.41 2.06 17.98
C LEU A 231 -2.04 2.67 19.34
N SER A 232 -2.17 1.92 20.45
CA SER A 232 -1.82 2.43 21.79
C SER A 232 -0.33 2.70 21.98
N GLN A 233 0.53 2.13 21.13
CA GLN A 233 1.97 2.38 21.15
C GLN A 233 2.33 3.68 20.43
N VAL A 234 1.49 4.14 19.50
CA VAL A 234 1.72 5.36 18.72
C VAL A 234 1.67 6.57 19.65
N ARG A 235 2.72 7.39 19.60
CA ARG A 235 2.85 8.60 20.41
C ARG A 235 2.54 9.83 19.57
N LEU A 236 1.59 10.64 20.04
CA LEU A 236 1.18 11.92 19.47
C LEU A 236 1.59 13.05 20.41
N ASN A 237 1.92 14.22 19.88
CA ASN A 237 2.31 15.37 20.69
C ASN A 237 1.17 16.39 20.73
N ASP A 238 1.00 17.14 21.82
CA ASP A 238 0.02 18.24 21.91
C ASP A 238 0.64 19.64 21.71
N GLY A 239 1.92 19.72 21.37
CA GLY A 239 2.78 20.91 21.36
C GLY A 239 3.81 20.89 22.49
N THR A 240 3.54 20.16 23.57
CA THR A 240 4.32 20.16 24.82
C THR A 240 4.56 18.77 25.40
N HIS A 241 3.55 17.92 25.43
CA HIS A 241 3.56 16.60 26.03
C HIS A 241 3.27 15.51 24.98
N SER A 242 3.69 14.30 25.29
CA SER A 242 3.49 13.10 24.46
C SER A 242 2.38 12.22 25.04
N HIS A 243 1.43 11.86 24.20
CA HIS A 243 0.22 11.11 24.52
C HIS A 243 0.12 9.86 23.65
N SER A 244 -0.55 8.82 24.14
CA SER A 244 -0.90 7.69 23.27
C SER A 244 -1.99 8.12 22.27
N ALA A 245 -1.95 7.56 21.06
CA ALA A 245 -2.99 7.80 20.06
C ALA A 245 -4.37 7.32 20.53
N VAL A 246 -4.43 6.25 21.32
CA VAL A 246 -5.69 5.73 21.89
C VAL A 246 -5.55 5.57 23.40
N SER A 247 -6.68 5.66 24.12
CA SER A 247 -6.70 5.52 25.58
C SER A 247 -7.90 4.70 26.00
N GLY A 248 -7.69 3.75 26.92
CA GLY A 248 -8.74 2.88 27.44
C GLY A 248 -8.88 1.57 26.65
N SER A 249 -10.03 0.92 26.83
CA SER A 249 -10.36 -0.40 26.27
C SER A 249 -11.42 -0.34 25.16
N ALA A 250 -11.69 0.86 24.63
CA ALA A 250 -12.66 1.02 23.55
C ALA A 250 -12.19 0.25 22.29
N PRO A 251 -13.09 -0.44 21.58
CA PRO A 251 -12.74 -1.07 20.32
C PRO A 251 -12.47 -0.01 19.24
N THR A 252 -11.63 -0.38 18.28
CA THR A 252 -11.43 0.38 17.05
C THR A 252 -12.50 -0.05 16.04
N LEU A 253 -13.34 0.89 15.62
CA LEU A 253 -14.33 0.69 14.57
C LEU A 253 -13.77 1.19 13.25
N THR A 254 -14.01 0.46 12.18
CA THR A 254 -13.59 0.83 10.82
C THR A 254 -14.75 0.69 9.85
N GLY A 255 -14.76 1.54 8.84
CA GLY A 255 -15.69 1.48 7.72
C GLY A 255 -15.02 2.01 6.47
N ARG A 256 -15.27 1.38 5.33
CA ARG A 256 -14.70 1.81 4.05
C ARG A 256 -15.67 1.49 2.92
N VAL A 257 -15.86 2.45 2.01
CA VAL A 257 -16.69 2.27 0.81
C VAL A 257 -15.93 2.81 -0.39
N ILE A 258 -15.91 2.03 -1.47
CA ILE A 258 -15.23 2.38 -2.73
C ILE A 258 -16.18 2.06 -3.88
N PHE A 259 -16.35 3.02 -4.77
CA PHE A 259 -16.99 2.86 -6.06
C PHE A 259 -15.92 2.73 -7.13
N TRP A 260 -16.09 1.79 -8.06
CA TRP A 260 -15.16 1.45 -9.14
C TRP A 260 -15.81 1.66 -10.52
N PRO A 261 -16.18 2.89 -10.90
CA PRO A 261 -16.77 3.12 -12.21
C PRO A 261 -15.74 2.89 -13.32
N ARG A 262 -16.20 2.32 -14.43
CA ARG A 262 -15.44 2.17 -15.67
C ARG A 262 -16.22 2.80 -16.82
N ALA A 263 -15.50 3.39 -17.76
CA ALA A 263 -16.09 4.06 -18.92
C ALA A 263 -15.22 3.86 -20.18
N LEU A 264 -15.77 4.25 -21.33
CA LEU A 264 -15.09 4.19 -22.63
C LEU A 264 -14.60 2.77 -22.98
N ASP A 265 -15.49 1.79 -22.88
CA ASP A 265 -15.18 0.37 -23.09
C ASP A 265 -13.95 -0.07 -22.28
N ASP A 266 -14.00 0.19 -20.97
CA ASP A 266 -12.96 -0.21 -20.00
C ASP A 266 -11.58 0.44 -20.21
N LYS A 267 -11.48 1.47 -21.06
CA LYS A 267 -10.26 2.27 -21.23
C LYS A 267 -10.06 3.29 -20.11
N LEU A 268 -11.14 3.73 -19.48
CA LEU A 268 -11.10 4.69 -18.38
C LEU A 268 -11.53 4.00 -17.09
N ASN A 269 -10.58 3.78 -16.18
CA ASN A 269 -10.83 3.18 -14.88
C ASN A 269 -10.82 4.28 -13.82
N MET A 270 -11.77 4.24 -12.89
CA MET A 270 -11.87 5.23 -11.83
C MET A 270 -12.12 4.53 -10.50
N TYR A 271 -11.75 5.21 -9.42
CA TYR A 271 -12.30 4.91 -8.11
C TYR A 271 -12.66 6.19 -7.37
N VAL A 272 -13.67 6.11 -6.52
CA VAL A 272 -13.99 7.14 -5.53
C VAL A 272 -14.37 6.43 -4.24
N GLY A 273 -13.78 6.80 -3.13
CA GLY A 273 -14.06 6.14 -1.87
C GLY A 273 -13.79 7.00 -0.65
N THR A 274 -14.23 6.46 0.48
CA THR A 274 -14.02 7.05 1.80
C THR A 274 -13.77 5.95 2.82
N GLY A 275 -13.00 6.28 3.84
CA GLY A 275 -12.71 5.42 4.97
C GLY A 275 -12.82 6.17 6.29
N LEU A 276 -13.22 5.45 7.32
CA LEU A 276 -13.25 5.90 8.70
C LEU A 276 -12.59 4.85 9.59
N LEU A 277 -11.82 5.31 10.57
CA LEU A 277 -11.34 4.55 11.70
C LEU A 277 -11.59 5.40 12.94
N VAL A 278 -12.23 4.84 13.97
CA VAL A 278 -12.58 5.55 15.20
C VAL A 278 -12.26 4.69 16.41
N ASN A 279 -11.58 5.26 17.40
CA ASN A 279 -11.35 4.66 18.71
C ASN A 279 -11.39 5.75 19.79
N GLY A 280 -12.52 5.83 20.51
CA GLY A 280 -12.73 6.88 21.52
C GLY A 280 -12.50 8.29 20.94
N GLY A 281 -11.56 9.03 21.51
CA GLY A 281 -11.18 10.37 21.02
C GLY A 281 -10.24 10.39 19.81
N PHE A 282 -9.86 9.25 19.24
CA PHE A 282 -9.00 9.16 18.05
C PHE A 282 -9.82 8.81 16.82
N SER A 283 -9.55 9.47 15.69
CA SER A 283 -10.16 9.15 14.42
C SER A 283 -9.23 9.41 13.24
N ILE A 284 -9.36 8.59 12.20
CA ILE A 284 -8.82 8.82 10.86
C ILE A 284 -10.00 8.79 9.90
N VAL A 285 -10.24 9.89 9.18
CA VAL A 285 -11.26 9.99 8.15
C VAL A 285 -10.57 10.36 6.85
N ASN A 286 -10.83 9.61 5.78
CA ASN A 286 -10.24 9.89 4.49
C ASN A 286 -11.25 9.82 3.35
N SER A 287 -10.92 10.53 2.28
CA SER A 287 -11.60 10.52 1.00
C SER A 287 -10.54 10.45 -0.08
N PHE A 288 -10.72 9.54 -1.02
CA PHE A 288 -9.74 9.31 -2.08
C PHE A 288 -10.47 9.11 -3.40
N ALA A 289 -9.83 9.54 -4.47
CA ALA A 289 -10.35 9.41 -5.81
C ALA A 289 -9.20 9.16 -6.79
N GLY A 290 -9.51 8.49 -7.89
CA GLY A 290 -8.54 8.17 -8.90
C GLY A 290 -9.18 8.03 -10.27
N ILE A 291 -8.40 8.36 -11.30
CA ILE A 291 -8.76 8.19 -12.70
C ILE A 291 -7.53 7.70 -13.46
N GLY A 292 -7.70 6.70 -14.31
CA GLY A 292 -6.63 6.17 -15.12
C GLY A 292 -7.06 5.76 -16.51
N LEU A 293 -6.18 6.03 -17.47
CA LEU A 293 -6.24 5.48 -18.81
C LEU A 293 -5.48 4.15 -18.79
N THR A 294 -6.17 3.07 -19.14
CA THR A 294 -5.64 1.71 -19.11
C THR A 294 -4.26 1.61 -19.77
N ASP A 295 -3.32 0.98 -19.05
CA ASP A 295 -1.92 0.77 -19.46
C ASP A 295 -1.13 2.04 -19.86
N ASN A 296 -1.54 3.22 -19.39
CA ASN A 296 -0.94 4.48 -19.80
C ASN A 296 -0.74 5.47 -18.64
N LEU A 297 -1.82 6.01 -18.07
CA LEU A 297 -1.73 7.11 -17.11
C LEU A 297 -2.65 6.87 -15.93
N ALA A 298 -2.23 7.19 -14.71
CA ALA A 298 -3.07 7.16 -13.53
C ALA A 298 -2.86 8.42 -12.69
N LEU A 299 -3.94 9.09 -12.31
CA LEU A 299 -3.95 10.17 -11.35
C LEU A 299 -4.71 9.73 -10.11
N MET A 300 -4.10 9.92 -8.94
CA MET A 300 -4.69 9.64 -7.64
C MET A 300 -4.71 10.89 -6.78
N LEU A 301 -5.77 11.02 -5.98
CA LEU A 301 -5.97 12.06 -4.99
C LEU A 301 -6.36 11.41 -3.66
N ASP A 302 -5.80 11.89 -2.56
CA ASP A 302 -6.20 11.50 -1.20
C ASP A 302 -6.25 12.73 -0.30
N TYR A 303 -7.32 12.84 0.47
CA TYR A 303 -7.45 13.74 1.59
C TYR A 303 -7.69 12.90 2.85
N THR A 304 -6.82 13.06 3.85
CA THR A 304 -6.97 12.39 5.14
C THR A 304 -6.91 13.39 6.28
N GLN A 305 -7.91 13.33 7.16
CA GLN A 305 -7.93 14.03 8.44
C GLN A 305 -7.77 13.03 9.58
N THR A 306 -6.79 13.26 10.43
CA THR A 306 -6.61 12.51 11.68
C THR A 306 -6.83 13.45 12.85
N SER A 307 -7.69 13.07 13.80
CA SER A 307 -7.95 13.87 15.00
C SER A 307 -7.75 13.03 16.24
N ARG A 308 -7.02 13.58 17.20
CA ARG A 308 -7.01 13.12 18.60
C ARG A 308 -7.53 14.25 19.46
N LYS A 309 -8.74 14.05 20.02
CA LYS A 309 -9.43 15.02 20.86
C LYS A 309 -8.49 15.60 21.92
N ASP A 310 -8.50 16.93 22.04
CA ASP A 310 -7.72 17.73 22.99
C ASP A 310 -6.17 17.64 22.82
N ILE A 311 -5.66 16.94 21.80
CA ILE A 311 -4.22 16.75 21.56
C ILE A 311 -3.78 17.38 20.23
N GLN A 312 -4.26 16.88 19.10
CA GLN A 312 -3.86 17.39 17.78
C GLN A 312 -4.89 17.03 16.70
N THR A 313 -4.92 17.81 15.63
CA THR A 313 -5.62 17.50 14.37
C THR A 313 -4.68 17.69 13.20
N SER A 314 -4.53 16.65 12.37
CA SER A 314 -3.74 16.67 11.14
C SER A 314 -4.64 16.57 9.92
N ARG A 315 -4.32 17.32 8.87
CA ARG A 315 -4.99 17.34 7.57
C ARG A 315 -3.94 17.20 6.49
N ASN A 316 -4.06 16.12 5.73
CA ASN A 316 -3.11 15.77 4.68
C ASN A 316 -3.82 15.71 3.35
N PHE A 317 -3.15 16.20 2.33
CA PHE A 317 -3.56 16.06 0.94
C PHE A 317 -2.42 15.46 0.14
N MET A 318 -2.74 14.57 -0.78
CA MET A 318 -1.81 13.95 -1.72
C MET A 318 -2.41 13.95 -3.12
N ALA A 319 -1.58 14.27 -4.11
CA ALA A 319 -1.86 14.03 -5.51
C ALA A 319 -0.67 13.29 -6.14
N GLU A 320 -0.92 12.19 -6.83
CA GLU A 320 0.12 11.42 -7.52
C GLU A 320 -0.30 11.13 -8.96
N LEU A 321 0.57 11.50 -9.90
CA LEU A 321 0.45 11.18 -11.31
C LEU A 321 1.48 10.10 -11.65
N MET A 322 1.02 9.00 -12.23
CA MET A 322 1.85 7.92 -12.75
C MET A 322 1.66 7.80 -14.26
N TRP A 323 2.76 7.65 -14.98
CA TRP A 323 2.82 7.41 -16.41
C TRP A 323 3.58 6.11 -16.69
N GLN A 324 2.88 5.13 -17.22
CA GLN A 324 3.44 3.89 -17.74
C GLN A 324 4.01 4.16 -19.13
N VAL A 325 5.31 4.47 -19.19
CA VAL A 325 6.02 4.76 -20.44
C VAL A 325 6.04 3.51 -21.34
N TRP A 326 6.20 2.36 -20.69
CA TRP A 326 6.08 1.01 -21.23
C TRP A 326 5.87 0.04 -20.05
N SER A 327 5.55 -1.23 -20.30
CA SER A 327 5.20 -2.21 -19.26
C SER A 327 6.16 -2.23 -18.04
N PRO A 328 7.50 -2.29 -18.20
CA PRO A 328 8.41 -2.39 -17.06
C PRO A 328 8.96 -1.05 -16.52
N ALA A 329 8.55 0.12 -17.05
CA ALA A 329 8.94 1.41 -16.46
C ALA A 329 7.76 2.37 -16.33
N LEU A 330 7.52 2.73 -15.08
CA LEU A 330 6.49 3.67 -14.68
C LEU A 330 7.14 4.86 -14.01
N LEU A 331 6.96 6.04 -14.59
CA LEU A 331 7.39 7.30 -14.00
C LEU A 331 6.26 7.83 -13.13
N TYR A 332 6.60 8.48 -12.02
CA TYR A 332 5.58 9.13 -11.21
C TYR A 332 6.06 10.43 -10.60
N ALA A 333 5.11 11.34 -10.41
CA ALA A 333 5.28 12.58 -9.70
C ALA A 333 4.22 12.66 -8.60
N ARG A 334 4.64 12.88 -7.36
CA ARG A 334 3.75 13.04 -6.21
C ARG A 334 3.95 14.40 -5.56
N TRP A 335 2.86 15.06 -5.23
CA TRP A 335 2.83 16.26 -4.41
C TRP A 335 1.97 16.02 -3.17
N GLU A 336 2.44 16.49 -2.02
CA GLU A 336 1.81 16.28 -0.72
C GLU A 336 1.86 17.56 0.11
N ARG A 337 0.76 17.86 0.81
CA ARG A 337 0.68 18.91 1.83
C ARG A 337 0.22 18.28 3.14
N GLY A 338 0.95 18.54 4.21
CA GLY A 338 0.58 18.17 5.57
C GLY A 338 0.38 19.42 6.40
N ALA A 339 -0.67 19.43 7.21
CA ALA A 339 -0.95 20.52 8.14
C ALA A 339 -1.42 19.94 9.47
N THR A 340 -0.71 20.23 10.56
CA THR A 340 -1.02 19.72 11.90
C THR A 340 -1.17 20.85 12.89
N THR A 341 -2.36 20.96 13.48
CA THR A 341 -2.65 21.83 14.62
C THR A 341 -2.47 21.05 15.91
N PHE A 342 -1.67 21.58 16.83
CA PHE A 342 -1.44 21.02 18.15
C PHE A 342 -2.18 21.84 19.20
N ALA A 343 -2.78 21.19 20.21
CA ALA A 343 -3.67 21.85 21.16
C ALA A 343 -2.97 22.92 22.04
N GLN A 344 -1.66 22.79 22.24
CA GLN A 344 -0.81 23.65 23.08
C GLN A 344 0.26 24.39 22.27
N ALA A 345 0.26 24.29 20.93
CA ALA A 345 1.15 25.10 20.09
C ALA A 345 0.41 26.34 19.56
N ALA A 346 1.14 27.45 19.44
CA ALA A 346 0.58 28.69 18.91
C ALA A 346 0.28 28.61 17.40
N ASP A 347 1.16 27.95 16.65
CA ASP A 347 1.13 27.91 15.19
C ASP A 347 0.81 26.51 14.65
N GLU A 348 0.10 26.46 13.52
CA GLU A 348 -0.08 25.24 12.75
C GLU A 348 1.24 24.85 12.05
N ALA A 349 1.66 23.59 12.19
CA ALA A 349 2.77 23.06 11.42
C ALA A 349 2.32 22.76 9.99
N VAL A 350 2.89 23.44 8.99
CA VAL A 350 2.58 23.22 7.57
C VAL A 350 3.83 22.80 6.83
N VAL A 351 3.71 21.74 6.04
CA VAL A 351 4.83 21.10 5.36
C VAL A 351 4.40 20.64 3.96
N TYR A 352 5.29 20.78 2.98
CA TYR A 352 5.08 20.31 1.61
C TYR A 352 6.16 19.29 1.20
N SER A 353 5.76 18.28 0.44
CA SER A 353 6.66 17.29 -0.13
C SER A 353 6.36 17.12 -1.62
N ALA A 354 7.41 17.08 -2.43
CA ALA A 354 7.32 16.69 -3.84
C ALA A 354 8.28 15.52 -4.10
N VAL A 355 7.82 14.52 -4.83
CA VAL A 355 8.58 13.33 -5.19
C VAL A 355 8.53 13.15 -6.69
N LEU A 356 9.68 12.99 -7.33
CA LEU A 356 9.81 12.51 -8.70
C LEU A 356 10.48 11.15 -8.63
N GLY A 357 9.84 10.11 -9.13
CA GLY A 357 10.38 8.75 -9.04
C GLY A 357 10.04 7.90 -10.23
N ALA A 358 10.57 6.68 -10.21
CA ALA A 358 10.25 5.65 -11.17
C ALA A 358 10.09 4.30 -10.48
N GLN A 359 9.27 3.42 -11.03
CA GLN A 359 9.24 1.99 -10.73
C GLN A 359 9.80 1.27 -11.97
N LEU A 360 10.97 0.66 -11.80
CA LEU A 360 11.70 0.00 -12.88
C LEU A 360 11.78 -1.50 -12.58
N PHE A 361 11.09 -2.31 -13.36
CA PHE A 361 11.10 -3.76 -13.21
C PHE A 361 12.27 -4.35 -14.00
N VAL A 362 13.42 -4.49 -13.34
CA VAL A 362 14.66 -4.93 -13.99
C VAL A 362 14.56 -6.38 -14.44
N LEU A 363 13.99 -7.21 -13.58
CA LEU A 363 13.60 -8.61 -13.82
C LEU A 363 12.13 -8.76 -13.40
N PRO A 364 11.43 -9.83 -13.80
CA PRO A 364 10.17 -10.18 -13.16
C PRO A 364 10.39 -10.19 -11.66
N TYR A 365 9.43 -9.67 -10.89
CA TYR A 365 9.46 -9.70 -9.42
C TYR A 365 10.58 -8.87 -8.76
N VAL A 366 11.38 -8.13 -9.54
CA VAL A 366 12.49 -7.29 -9.04
C VAL A 366 12.33 -5.86 -9.52
N GLU A 367 11.89 -5.01 -8.59
CA GLU A 367 11.67 -3.58 -8.80
C GLU A 367 12.82 -2.75 -8.20
N LEU A 368 13.35 -1.83 -8.99
CA LEU A 368 14.19 -0.74 -8.54
C LEU A 368 13.39 0.56 -8.56
N ARG A 369 13.37 1.27 -7.42
CA ARG A 369 12.63 2.52 -7.23
C ARG A 369 13.57 3.67 -6.87
N PRO A 370 14.12 4.38 -7.87
CA PRO A 370 14.81 5.64 -7.63
C PRO A 370 13.80 6.78 -7.39
N GLU A 371 14.11 7.66 -6.45
CA GLU A 371 13.25 8.79 -6.10
C GLU A 371 14.09 10.02 -5.76
N TYR A 372 13.72 11.15 -6.33
CA TYR A 372 14.16 12.46 -5.90
C TYR A 372 13.05 13.12 -5.09
N ARG A 373 13.36 13.49 -3.85
CA ARG A 373 12.38 14.04 -2.91
C ARG A 373 12.80 15.44 -2.50
N ILE A 374 11.85 16.36 -2.53
CA ILE A 374 11.98 17.75 -2.12
C ILE A 374 11.07 17.94 -0.92
N TRP A 375 11.60 18.53 0.15
CA TRP A 375 10.87 18.77 1.37
C TRP A 375 10.99 20.23 1.77
N ASP A 376 9.84 20.90 1.84
CA ASP A 376 9.66 22.28 2.27
C ASP A 376 9.00 22.25 3.66
N THR A 377 9.74 22.69 4.67
CA THR A 377 9.31 22.66 6.08
C THR A 377 9.13 24.08 6.58
N MET A 378 8.87 24.28 7.87
CA MET A 378 8.83 25.62 8.45
C MET A 378 10.22 26.19 8.75
N LEU A 379 11.28 25.42 8.54
CA LEU A 379 12.65 25.93 8.59
C LEU A 379 12.98 26.65 7.28
N ASP A 380 13.85 27.66 7.36
CA ASP A 380 14.34 28.38 6.18
C ASP A 380 15.04 27.43 5.19
N GLY A 381 14.60 27.50 3.93
CA GLY A 381 15.15 26.73 2.83
C GLY A 381 14.43 25.42 2.55
N ARG A 382 14.87 24.74 1.49
CA ARG A 382 14.33 23.45 1.05
C ARG A 382 15.39 22.37 1.14
N THR A 383 14.99 21.19 1.58
CA THR A 383 15.89 20.03 1.65
C THR A 383 15.58 19.06 0.53
N THR A 384 16.61 18.42 -0.03
CA THR A 384 16.44 17.47 -1.14
C THR A 384 17.26 16.20 -0.95
N ARG A 385 16.72 15.07 -1.42
CA ARG A 385 17.39 13.76 -1.31
C ARG A 385 17.13 12.86 -2.50
N TRP A 386 18.11 11.99 -2.73
CA TRP A 386 18.00 10.85 -3.63
C TRP A 386 17.84 9.57 -2.81
N ASN A 387 16.75 8.86 -3.05
CA ASN A 387 16.47 7.58 -2.46
C ASN A 387 16.49 6.51 -3.54
N VAL A 388 16.93 5.31 -3.17
CA VAL A 388 16.81 4.13 -4.02
C VAL A 388 16.32 2.98 -3.16
N GLN A 389 15.23 2.36 -3.58
CA GLN A 389 14.70 1.15 -2.96
C GLN A 389 14.85 -0.02 -3.94
N LEU A 390 15.34 -1.15 -3.46
CA LEU A 390 15.22 -2.44 -4.13
C LEU A 390 14.04 -3.17 -3.48
N HIS A 391 13.11 -3.64 -4.30
CA HIS A 391 11.94 -4.39 -3.88
C HIS A 391 11.88 -5.70 -4.66
N ILE A 392 11.92 -6.81 -3.94
CA ILE A 392 11.81 -8.16 -4.49
C ILE A 392 10.53 -8.76 -3.94
N PHE A 393 9.62 -9.18 -4.81
CA PHE A 393 8.33 -9.70 -4.38
C PHE A 393 7.90 -10.88 -5.23
N TYR A 394 7.26 -11.87 -4.64
CA TYR A 394 6.71 -13.03 -5.33
C TYR A 394 5.24 -13.18 -4.95
#